data_AF-A0A9D0NUQ1-F1
#
_entry.id   AF-A0A9D0NUQ1-F1
#
_cell.length_a   1.000
_cell.length_b   1.000
_cell.length_c   1.000
_cell.angle_alpha   90.00
_cell.angle_beta   90.00
_cell.angle_gamma   90.00
#
_symmetry.space_group_name_H-M   'P 1'
#
loop_
_entity.id
_entity.type
_entity.pdbx_description
1 polymer ?
#
loop_
_entity_poly.entity_id
_entity_poly.type
_entity_poly.pdbx_seq_one_letter_code
_entity_poly.pdbx_strand_id
1 'polypeptide(L)'
;MLLAIPLFLLQACGTFSQNPGQADSGKKGRVITVTSNPAGATVRANGNKLGATPLQIDIEKSFSRRWVTAEDYGVVYRLQGELSIEKSGCDDYTVPVTETAPADDISVTLACTEQAQAAPPAAPAKTALPETMEQRLKKLEKLYQDGAISADEYKQHRNRILGEL
;
A
#
# COMPACT_ATOMS: atom_id res chain seq x y z
N MET A 1 -7.44 -85.52 -25.77
CA MET A 1 -8.53 -84.69 -25.20
C MET A 1 -7.90 -83.81 -24.13
N LEU A 2 -7.94 -82.48 -24.33
CA LEU A 2 -7.61 -81.39 -23.39
C LEU A 2 -6.14 -81.32 -22.89
N LEU A 3 -5.43 -80.18 -22.81
CA LEU A 3 -5.66 -78.79 -23.19
C LEU A 3 -4.26 -78.12 -23.07
N ALA A 4 -3.73 -77.57 -24.15
CA ALA A 4 -2.56 -76.69 -24.10
C ALA A 4 -3.04 -75.30 -23.65
N ILE A 5 -2.61 -74.85 -22.47
CA ILE A 5 -2.89 -73.50 -21.97
C ILE A 5 -1.60 -72.68 -22.14
N PRO A 6 -1.57 -71.68 -23.05
CA PRO A 6 -0.43 -70.78 -23.12
C PRO A 6 -0.50 -69.80 -21.95
N LEU A 7 0.60 -69.74 -21.19
CA LEU A 7 0.84 -68.77 -20.14
C LEU A 7 1.08 -67.39 -20.79
N PHE A 8 0.01 -66.63 -20.97
CA PHE A 8 0.12 -65.23 -21.39
C PHE A 8 0.53 -64.36 -20.20
N LEU A 9 1.74 -63.79 -20.31
CA LEU A 9 2.22 -62.67 -19.53
C LEU A 9 1.28 -61.47 -19.70
N LEU A 10 0.58 -61.04 -18.64
CA LEU A 10 0.01 -59.70 -18.55
C LEU A 10 0.86 -58.85 -17.61
N GLN A 11 1.89 -58.23 -18.18
CA GLN A 11 2.40 -56.98 -17.63
C GLN A 11 1.40 -55.87 -17.99
N ALA A 12 0.50 -55.54 -17.07
CA ALA A 12 -0.20 -54.28 -17.14
C ALA A 12 0.68 -53.20 -16.51
N CYS A 13 1.60 -52.64 -17.29
CA CYS A 13 2.10 -51.28 -17.07
C CYS A 13 0.92 -50.34 -17.30
N GLY A 14 0.11 -50.12 -16.26
CA GLY A 14 -0.81 -49.01 -16.20
C GLY A 14 0.02 -47.73 -16.11
N THR A 15 0.32 -47.14 -17.26
CA THR A 15 0.83 -45.78 -17.37
C THR A 15 -0.18 -44.86 -16.70
N PHE A 16 0.08 -44.49 -15.44
CA PHE A 16 -0.52 -43.32 -14.82
C PHE A 16 0.03 -42.13 -15.61
N SER A 17 -0.67 -41.78 -16.69
CA SER A 17 -0.40 -40.59 -17.48
C SER A 17 -0.73 -39.41 -16.58
N GLN A 18 0.27 -38.96 -15.84
CA GLN A 18 0.29 -37.65 -15.22
C GLN A 18 0.06 -36.66 -16.35
N ASN A 19 -1.18 -36.23 -16.55
CA ASN A 19 -1.46 -34.97 -17.19
C ASN A 19 -0.84 -33.92 -16.25
N PRO A 20 0.21 -33.18 -16.63
CA PRO A 20 0.52 -31.92 -15.97
C PRO A 20 -0.49 -30.87 -16.47
N GLY A 21 -1.77 -31.15 -16.24
CA GLY A 21 -2.84 -30.18 -16.20
C GLY A 21 -3.04 -29.71 -14.76
N GLN A 22 -1.98 -29.71 -13.94
CA GLN A 22 -1.92 -28.81 -12.80
C GLN A 22 -1.90 -27.41 -13.41
N ALA A 23 -3.08 -26.81 -13.44
CA ALA A 23 -3.20 -25.38 -13.36
C ALA A 23 -2.40 -24.95 -12.11
N ASP A 24 -1.11 -24.68 -12.32
CA ASP A 24 -0.45 -23.61 -11.60
C ASP A 24 -1.38 -22.42 -11.80
N SER A 25 -2.22 -22.18 -10.81
CA SER A 25 -2.85 -20.87 -10.64
C SER A 25 -1.73 -19.95 -10.19
N GLY A 26 -0.70 -19.83 -11.03
CA GLY A 26 0.44 -18.97 -10.89
C GLY A 26 -0.12 -17.59 -10.97
N LYS A 27 -0.57 -17.07 -9.83
CA LYS A 27 -0.80 -15.65 -9.66
C LYS A 27 0.56 -15.02 -9.90
N LYS A 28 0.81 -14.66 -11.15
CA LYS A 28 1.96 -13.88 -11.55
C LYS A 28 1.90 -12.62 -10.70
N GLY A 29 2.88 -12.45 -9.82
CA GLY A 29 2.96 -11.28 -8.97
C GLY A 29 2.93 -10.01 -9.82
N ARG A 30 2.31 -8.97 -9.28
CA ARG A 30 2.33 -7.62 -9.82
C ARG A 30 3.74 -7.08 -9.68
N VAL A 31 4.43 -7.02 -10.80
CA VAL A 31 5.76 -6.45 -10.89
C VAL A 31 5.62 -4.98 -11.24
N ILE A 32 6.14 -4.09 -10.40
CA ILE A 32 6.14 -2.65 -10.62
C ILE A 32 7.57 -2.10 -10.60
N THR A 33 7.77 -0.99 -11.27
CA THR A 33 9.00 -0.19 -11.22
C THR A 33 8.84 0.94 -10.23
N VAL A 34 9.83 1.11 -9.35
CA VAL A 34 9.90 2.19 -8.36
C VAL A 34 11.07 3.09 -8.71
N THR A 35 10.77 4.35 -9.02
CA THR A 35 11.74 5.38 -9.37
C THR A 35 11.59 6.59 -8.47
N SER A 36 12.69 7.30 -8.23
CA SER A 36 12.66 8.55 -7.48
C SER A 36 13.58 9.59 -8.10
N ASN A 37 13.24 10.86 -7.88
CA ASN A 37 14.11 12.01 -8.10
C ASN A 37 14.33 12.74 -6.76
N PRO A 38 15.55 12.82 -6.23
CA PRO A 38 16.79 12.28 -6.80
C PRO A 38 16.87 10.75 -6.72
N ALA A 39 17.55 10.13 -7.70
CA ALA A 39 17.71 8.67 -7.78
C ALA A 39 18.59 8.10 -6.65
N GLY A 40 18.54 6.79 -6.42
CA GLY A 40 19.29 6.12 -5.35
C GLY A 40 18.63 6.28 -3.97
N ALA A 41 17.33 6.57 -3.91
CA ALA A 41 16.58 6.51 -2.67
C ALA A 41 16.39 5.05 -2.23
N THR A 42 16.45 4.78 -0.94
CA THR A 42 16.26 3.43 -0.40
C THR A 42 14.79 3.06 -0.44
N VAL A 43 14.47 1.90 -1.03
CA VAL A 43 13.10 1.38 -1.08
C VAL A 43 12.95 0.29 -0.01
N ARG A 44 11.87 0.35 0.79
CA ARG A 44 11.56 -0.65 1.83
C ARG A 44 10.13 -1.15 1.74
N ALA A 45 9.92 -2.41 2.10
CA ALA A 45 8.60 -2.99 2.33
C ALA A 45 8.42 -3.33 3.81
N ASN A 46 7.46 -2.68 4.46
CA ASN A 46 7.20 -2.81 5.90
C ASN A 46 8.49 -2.63 6.74
N GLY A 47 9.31 -1.65 6.38
CA GLY A 47 10.62 -1.36 7.01
C GLY A 47 11.80 -2.24 6.53
N ASN A 48 11.55 -3.34 5.81
CA ASN A 48 12.61 -4.20 5.27
C ASN A 48 13.18 -3.60 3.98
N LYS A 49 14.49 -3.36 3.94
CA LYS A 49 15.17 -2.80 2.76
C LYS A 49 15.10 -3.78 1.59
N LEU A 50 14.53 -3.31 0.48
CA LEU A 50 14.47 -4.03 -0.80
C LEU A 50 15.63 -3.65 -1.74
N GLY A 51 16.07 -2.40 -1.71
CA GLY A 51 17.12 -1.90 -2.59
C GLY A 51 17.16 -0.37 -2.68
N ALA A 52 17.59 0.14 -3.82
CA ALA A 52 17.61 1.58 -4.11
C ALA A 52 17.02 1.88 -5.49
N THR A 53 16.37 3.04 -5.65
CA THR A 53 15.74 3.44 -6.91
C THR A 53 16.79 3.76 -8.00
N PRO A 54 16.50 3.46 -9.28
CA PRO A 54 15.38 2.69 -9.81
C PRO A 54 15.42 1.21 -9.40
N LEU A 55 14.28 0.64 -8.98
CA LEU A 55 14.17 -0.76 -8.57
C LEU A 55 12.87 -1.37 -9.10
N GLN A 56 12.95 -2.59 -9.63
CA GLN A 56 11.77 -3.38 -9.96
C GLN A 56 11.45 -4.34 -8.80
N ILE A 57 10.19 -4.37 -8.35
CA ILE A 57 9.75 -5.21 -7.23
C ILE A 57 8.52 -6.02 -7.61
N ASP A 58 8.41 -7.23 -7.05
CA ASP A 58 7.24 -8.10 -7.17
C ASP A 58 6.44 -7.97 -5.86
N ILE A 59 5.26 -7.35 -5.93
CA ILE A 59 4.45 -7.01 -4.76
C ILE A 59 4.10 -8.25 -3.92
N GLU A 60 3.70 -9.34 -4.57
CA GLU A 60 3.28 -10.58 -3.93
C GLU A 60 4.46 -11.31 -3.28
N LYS A 61 5.70 -11.07 -3.73
CA LYS A 61 6.91 -11.57 -3.06
C LYS A 61 7.41 -10.65 -1.96
N SER A 62 7.28 -9.33 -2.13
CA SER A 62 7.77 -8.33 -1.17
C SER A 62 6.82 -8.13 0.01
N PHE A 63 5.53 -8.45 -0.14
CA PHE A 63 4.50 -8.27 0.88
C PHE A 63 3.78 -9.57 1.20
N SER A 64 4.06 -10.14 2.37
CA SER A 64 3.35 -11.32 2.85
C SER A 64 1.91 -10.99 3.23
N ARG A 65 0.98 -11.86 2.81
CA ARG A 65 -0.41 -11.83 3.29
C ARG A 65 -0.44 -12.13 4.79
N ARG A 66 -1.27 -11.39 5.52
CA ARG A 66 -1.42 -11.53 6.96
C ARG A 66 -2.88 -11.35 7.37
N TRP A 67 -3.19 -11.87 8.55
CA TRP A 67 -4.47 -11.62 9.20
C TRP A 67 -4.49 -10.17 9.72
N VAL A 68 -5.52 -9.43 9.36
CA VAL A 68 -5.73 -8.04 9.78
C VAL A 68 -7.16 -7.83 10.21
N THR A 69 -7.34 -6.99 11.22
CA THR A 69 -8.67 -6.59 11.68
C THR A 69 -9.27 -5.60 10.66
N ALA A 70 -10.44 -5.92 10.15
CA ALA A 70 -11.32 -5.07 9.38
C ALA A 70 -12.53 -4.75 10.28
N GLU A 71 -12.82 -3.47 10.48
CA GLU A 71 -13.87 -3.02 11.41
C GLU A 71 -15.22 -3.66 11.10
N ASP A 72 -15.57 -3.81 9.81
CA ASP A 72 -16.87 -4.34 9.37
C ASP A 72 -16.94 -5.87 9.27
N TYR A 73 -15.80 -6.56 9.12
CA TYR A 73 -15.75 -7.99 8.74
C TYR A 73 -14.95 -8.86 9.72
N GLY A 74 -14.51 -8.32 10.85
CA GLY A 74 -13.68 -9.04 11.81
C GLY A 74 -12.25 -9.23 11.30
N VAL A 75 -11.71 -10.45 11.33
CA VAL A 75 -10.32 -10.70 10.90
C VAL A 75 -10.31 -11.26 9.48
N VAL A 76 -9.61 -10.58 8.57
CA VAL A 76 -9.50 -10.98 7.17
C VAL A 76 -8.06 -11.25 6.77
N TYR A 77 -7.85 -12.22 5.88
CA TYR A 77 -6.53 -12.58 5.37
C TYR A 77 -6.25 -11.88 4.04
N ARG A 78 -5.42 -10.83 4.05
CA ARG A 78 -5.15 -10.01 2.86
C ARG A 78 -3.70 -9.52 2.79
N LEU A 79 -3.29 -9.15 1.58
CA LEU A 79 -2.02 -8.46 1.35
C LEU A 79 -2.19 -7.00 1.76
N GLN A 80 -1.49 -6.59 2.81
CA GLN A 80 -1.54 -5.22 3.32
C GLN A 80 -0.19 -4.85 3.95
N GLY A 81 0.36 -3.72 3.52
CA GLY A 81 1.61 -3.19 4.03
C GLY A 81 1.88 -1.78 3.55
N GLU A 82 3.13 -1.38 3.71
CA GLU A 82 3.62 -0.05 3.35
C GLU A 82 4.92 -0.16 2.56
N LEU A 83 5.00 0.57 1.46
CA LEU A 83 6.23 0.79 0.70
C LEU A 83 6.77 2.18 1.05
N SER A 84 7.97 2.26 1.65
CA SER A 84 8.64 3.54 1.92
C SER A 84 9.80 3.77 0.96
N ILE A 85 9.98 5.03 0.56
CA ILE A 85 11.08 5.53 -0.27
C ILE A 85 11.77 6.63 0.53
N GLU A 86 12.99 6.34 0.97
CA GLU A 86 13.71 7.15 1.94
C GLU A 86 15.01 7.65 1.33
N LYS A 87 15.33 8.93 1.55
CA LYS A 87 16.63 9.48 1.14
C LYS A 87 17.09 10.52 2.15
N SER A 88 18.36 10.42 2.53
CA SER A 88 18.98 11.36 3.47
C SER A 88 18.83 12.80 2.97
N GLY A 89 18.31 13.68 3.84
CA GLY A 89 18.06 15.07 3.50
C GLY A 89 16.79 15.29 2.66
N CYS A 90 15.91 14.30 2.57
CA CYS A 90 14.60 14.42 1.94
C CYS A 90 13.50 13.89 2.86
N ASP A 91 12.28 14.38 2.65
CA ASP A 91 11.09 13.83 3.31
C ASP A 91 10.83 12.40 2.83
N ASP A 92 10.45 11.53 3.75
CA ASP A 92 10.09 10.15 3.45
C ASP A 92 8.79 10.10 2.65
N TYR A 93 8.76 9.25 1.64
CA TYR A 93 7.57 9.01 0.84
C TYR A 93 7.03 7.61 1.06
N THR A 94 5.78 7.53 1.50
CA THR A 94 5.12 6.29 1.90
C THR A 94 3.89 6.03 1.05
N VAL A 95 3.79 4.80 0.51
CA VAL A 95 2.64 4.34 -0.26
C VAL A 95 2.03 3.11 0.41
N PRO A 96 0.71 3.12 0.69
CA PRO A 96 0.03 1.92 1.17
C PRO A 96 -0.03 0.87 0.06
N VAL A 97 0.27 -0.38 0.42
CA VAL A 97 0.19 -1.53 -0.47
C VAL A 97 -1.00 -2.40 -0.04
N THR A 98 -1.86 -2.71 -0.99
CA THR A 98 -3.06 -3.54 -0.81
C THR A 98 -3.15 -4.60 -1.90
N GLU A 99 -4.24 -5.38 -1.92
CA GLU A 99 -4.46 -6.36 -2.98
C GLU A 99 -4.59 -5.75 -4.37
N THR A 100 -4.82 -4.44 -4.50
CA THR A 100 -4.97 -3.76 -5.80
C THR A 100 -4.07 -2.54 -5.96
N ALA A 101 -3.51 -2.00 -4.87
CA ALA A 101 -2.63 -0.84 -4.90
C ALA A 101 -1.19 -1.21 -4.50
N PRO A 102 -0.17 -0.57 -5.08
CA PRO A 102 -0.26 0.25 -6.30
C PRO A 102 -0.65 -0.62 -7.51
N ALA A 103 -1.40 -0.02 -8.44
CA ALA A 103 -1.80 -0.66 -9.69
C ALA A 103 -0.74 -0.46 -10.80
N ASP A 104 -0.01 0.64 -10.71
CA ASP A 104 0.95 1.12 -11.70
C ASP A 104 2.34 1.34 -11.09
N ASP A 105 3.31 1.67 -11.94
CA ASP A 105 4.66 2.05 -11.55
C ASP A 105 4.69 3.32 -10.68
N ILE A 106 5.64 3.38 -9.75
CA ILE A 106 5.81 4.50 -8.83
C ILE A 106 6.96 5.38 -9.35
N SER A 107 6.67 6.67 -9.55
CA SER A 107 7.66 7.70 -9.88
C SER A 107 7.42 8.92 -8.99
N VAL A 108 8.32 9.17 -8.05
CA VAL A 108 8.18 10.24 -7.06
C VAL A 108 9.34 11.24 -7.11
N THR A 109 9.04 12.53 -6.96
CA THR A 109 10.06 13.55 -6.66
C THR A 109 10.06 13.78 -5.15
N LEU A 110 11.17 13.46 -4.48
CA LEU A 110 11.33 13.64 -3.04
C LEU A 110 11.61 15.11 -2.75
N ALA A 111 10.95 15.65 -1.72
CA ALA A 111 11.21 17.00 -1.25
C ALA A 111 12.48 17.01 -0.40
N CYS A 112 13.58 17.50 -0.96
CA CYS A 112 14.87 17.54 -0.28
C CYS A 112 15.16 18.93 0.30
N THR A 113 15.73 18.98 1.50
CA THR A 113 16.04 20.22 2.23
C THR A 113 17.08 21.08 1.50
N GLU A 114 17.86 20.51 0.58
CA GLU A 114 18.83 21.20 -0.27
C GLU A 114 18.19 21.87 -1.52
N GLN A 115 16.91 21.59 -1.81
CA GLN A 115 16.13 22.21 -2.89
C GLN A 115 15.16 23.29 -2.37
N ALA A 116 15.30 23.70 -1.11
CA ALA A 116 14.57 24.82 -0.52
C ALA A 116 15.11 26.21 -0.92
N GLN A 117 15.88 26.32 -2.02
CA GLN A 117 16.35 27.60 -2.56
C GLN A 117 16.19 27.66 -4.10
N ALA A 118 14.93 27.71 -4.53
CA ALA A 118 14.47 28.58 -5.62
C ALA A 118 12.92 28.59 -5.67
N ALA A 119 12.29 29.13 -4.62
CA ALA A 119 10.99 29.78 -4.76
C ALA A 119 11.19 31.28 -4.45
N PRO A 120 10.55 32.21 -5.18
CA PRO A 120 10.71 33.65 -4.96
C PRO A 120 10.42 34.04 -3.50
N PRO A 121 11.07 35.10 -2.97
CA PRO A 121 10.80 35.55 -1.62
C PRO A 121 9.38 36.13 -1.51
N ALA A 122 8.78 35.90 -0.34
CA ALA A 122 7.53 36.47 0.20
C ALA A 122 6.21 35.74 -0.10
N ALA A 123 5.87 34.81 0.79
CA ALA A 123 4.71 35.06 1.65
C ALA A 123 5.15 34.76 3.09
N PRO A 124 4.86 35.64 4.07
CA PRO A 124 5.24 35.38 5.45
C PRO A 124 4.59 34.08 5.90
N ALA A 125 5.40 33.21 6.50
CA ALA A 125 4.91 32.17 7.39
C ALA A 125 3.89 32.83 8.32
N LYS A 126 2.61 32.50 8.12
CA LYS A 126 1.65 32.62 9.21
C LYS A 126 2.12 31.58 10.21
N THR A 127 2.95 32.04 11.13
CA THR A 127 3.01 31.54 12.50
C THR A 127 1.64 30.99 12.83
N ALA A 128 1.52 29.69 13.05
CA ALA A 128 0.32 29.15 13.65
C ALA A 128 0.22 29.81 15.02
N LEU A 129 -0.58 30.88 15.10
CA LEU A 129 -1.03 31.41 16.37
C LEU A 129 -1.72 30.25 17.11
N PRO A 130 -1.67 30.22 18.46
CA PRO A 130 -2.57 29.35 19.20
C PRO A 130 -4.01 29.70 18.77
N GLU A 131 -4.62 28.87 17.91
CA GLU A 131 -6.01 29.07 17.51
C GLU A 131 -6.85 28.93 18.77
N THR A 132 -7.43 30.03 19.24
CA THR A 132 -8.29 30.02 20.42
C THR A 132 -9.55 29.20 20.13
N MET A 133 -10.22 28.67 21.16
CA MET A 133 -11.45 27.88 20.99
C MET A 133 -12.48 28.59 20.10
N GLU A 134 -12.64 29.90 20.24
CA GLU A 134 -13.54 30.72 19.42
C GLU A 134 -13.16 30.70 17.93
N GLN A 135 -11.86 30.75 17.62
CA GLN A 135 -11.37 30.68 16.25
C GLN A 135 -11.63 29.30 15.63
N ARG A 136 -11.46 28.23 16.42
CA ARG A 136 -11.78 26.86 15.99
C ARG A 136 -13.28 26.68 15.73
N LEU A 137 -14.14 27.25 16.58
CA LEU A 137 -15.59 27.24 16.38
C LEU A 137 -16.03 28.04 15.16
N LYS A 138 -15.44 29.23 14.93
CA LYS A 138 -15.74 30.08 13.79
C LYS A 138 -15.34 29.44 12.45
N LYS A 139 -14.22 28.71 12.44
CA LYS A 139 -13.77 27.94 11.27
C LYS A 139 -14.68 26.75 10.99
N LEU A 140 -15.11 26.05 12.04
CA LEU A 140 -16.08 24.95 11.92
C LEU A 140 -17.44 25.43 11.35
N GLU A 141 -17.95 26.56 11.84
CA GLU A 141 -19.17 27.20 11.32
C GLU A 141 -19.04 27.52 9.83
N LYS A 142 -17.91 28.09 9.41
CA LYS A 142 -17.67 28.40 7.99
C LYS A 142 -17.75 27.15 7.11
N LEU A 143 -17.17 26.03 7.53
CA LEU A 143 -17.21 24.78 6.77
C LEU A 143 -18.63 24.23 6.61
N TYR A 144 -19.47 24.40 7.64
CA TYR A 144 -20.88 24.02 7.58
C TYR A 144 -21.67 24.91 6.62
N GLN A 145 -21.49 26.23 6.69
CA GLN A 145 -22.12 27.19 5.78
C GLN A 145 -21.69 27.00 4.31
N ASP A 146 -20.42 26.66 4.10
CA ASP A 146 -19.86 26.36 2.78
C ASP A 146 -20.29 24.97 2.27
N GLY A 147 -21.08 24.20 3.05
CA GLY A 147 -21.58 22.87 2.68
C GLY A 147 -20.51 21.78 2.65
N ALA A 148 -19.31 22.06 3.17
CA ALA A 148 -18.18 21.13 3.19
C ALA A 148 -18.34 20.02 4.23
N ILE A 149 -19.23 20.21 5.21
CA ILE A 149 -19.58 19.22 6.24
C ILE A 149 -21.10 19.21 6.46
N SER A 150 -21.61 18.06 6.86
CA SER A 150 -23.02 17.86 7.23
C SER A 150 -23.36 18.44 8.60
N ALA A 151 -24.65 18.56 8.89
CA ALA A 151 -25.14 19.06 10.19
C ALA A 151 -24.74 18.17 11.36
N ASP A 152 -24.62 16.86 11.15
CA ASP A 152 -24.24 15.91 12.19
C ASP A 152 -22.72 15.96 12.47
N GLU A 153 -21.90 16.08 11.42
CA GLU A 153 -20.46 16.31 11.54
C GLU A 153 -20.16 17.63 12.27
N TYR A 154 -20.89 18.70 11.93
CA TYR A 154 -20.78 19.98 12.63
C TYR A 154 -21.04 19.85 14.13
N LYS A 155 -22.14 19.19 14.53
CA LYS A 155 -22.48 18.99 15.95
C LYS A 155 -21.42 18.18 16.69
N GLN A 156 -20.94 17.10 16.09
CA GLN A 156 -19.91 16.25 16.68
C GLN A 156 -18.60 17.03 16.91
N HIS A 157 -18.17 17.79 15.92
CA HIS A 157 -16.95 18.60 16.03
C HIS A 157 -17.09 19.74 17.03
N ARG A 158 -18.26 20.40 17.08
CA ARG A 158 -18.55 21.47 18.04
C ARG A 158 -18.49 20.95 19.48
N ASN A 159 -19.10 19.80 19.73
CA ASN A 159 -19.07 19.17 21.05
C ASN A 159 -17.65 18.77 21.47
N ARG A 160 -16.83 18.29 20.53
CA ARG A 160 -15.42 17.98 20.79
C ARG A 160 -14.61 19.22 21.18
N ILE A 161 -14.76 20.33 20.45
CA ILE A 161 -14.05 21.59 20.73
C ILE A 161 -14.46 22.18 22.08
N LEU A 162 -15.74 22.07 22.45
CA LEU A 162 -16.25 22.54 23.73
C LEU A 162 -15.91 21.62 24.91
N GLY A 163 -15.61 20.35 24.65
CA GLY A 163 -15.23 19.35 25.67
C GLY A 163 -13.75 19.31 26.03
N GLU A 164 -12.90 20.11 25.37
CA GLU A 164 -11.47 20.26 25.68
C GLU A 164 -11.20 21.24 26.86
N LEU A 165 -12.20 21.46 27.73
CA LEU A 165 -12.15 22.33 28.92
C LEU A 165 -11.64 21.62 30.18
#